data_AF-A0A357NA27-F1
#
_entry.id   AF-A0A357NA27-F1
#
_cell.length_a   1.000
_cell.length_b   1.000
_cell.length_c   1.000
_cell.angle_alpha   90.00
_cell.angle_beta   90.00
_cell.angle_gamma   90.00
#
_symmetry.space_group_name_H-M   'P 1'
#
loop_
_entity.id
_entity.type
_entity.pdbx_description
1 polymer ?
#
loop_
_entity_poly.entity_id
_entity_poly.type
_entity_poly.pdbx_seq_one_letter_code
_entity_poly.pdbx_strand_id
1 'polypeptide(L)' 'CGGKSPLTGGIKESNSGGTMAQKLSKMDIKAFVIEGKAEEDKWYIVKIDVNGVTIDEAPAEIIGGMGNYEAIKVL' A
#
# COMPACT_ATOMS: atom_id res chain seq x y z
N CYS A 1 -5.36 5.32 6.48
CA CYS A 1 -4.40 4.47 7.19
C CYS A 1 -4.23 4.97 8.63
N GLY A 2 -3.98 4.05 9.55
CA GLY A 2 -3.66 4.34 10.95
C GLY A 2 -2.26 3.83 11.29
N GLY A 3 -1.58 4.47 12.23
CA GLY A 3 -0.26 4.04 12.71
C GLY A 3 0.34 4.99 13.73
N LYS A 4 1.56 4.69 14.17
CA LYS A 4 2.36 5.62 14.99
C LYS A 4 2.99 6.67 14.09
N SER A 5 2.71 7.93 14.39
CA SER A 5 3.24 9.07 13.63
C SER A 5 4.74 9.20 13.80
N PRO A 6 5.55 9.24 12.72
CA PRO A 6 6.96 9.60 12.85
C PRO A 6 7.15 11.08 13.20
N LEU A 7 6.18 11.95 12.86
CA LEU A 7 6.25 13.39 13.12
C LEU A 7 5.89 13.74 14.56
N THR A 8 4.83 13.14 15.11
CA THR A 8 4.28 13.52 16.42
C THR A 8 4.55 12.48 17.51
N GLY A 9 5.02 11.28 17.16
CA GLY A 9 5.24 10.17 18.09
C GLY A 9 3.95 9.53 18.65
N GLY A 10 2.79 10.16 18.46
CA GLY A 10 1.48 9.67 18.89
C GLY A 10 0.71 8.91 17.81
N ILE A 11 -0.59 8.74 18.05
CA ILE A 11 -1.52 8.11 17.10
C ILE A 11 -1.70 9.02 15.89
N LYS A 12 -1.63 8.46 14.68
CA LYS A 12 -2.00 9.11 13.42
C LYS A 12 -3.05 8.30 12.71
N GLU A 13 -4.10 9.00 12.28
CA GLU A 13 -5.04 8.51 11.29
C GLU A 13 -5.11 9.46 10.10
N SER A 14 -5.22 8.90 8.90
CA SER A 14 -5.36 9.62 7.64
C SER A 14 -6.44 8.97 6.80
N ASN A 15 -7.32 9.77 6.20
CA ASN A 15 -8.39 9.30 5.33
C ASN A 15 -8.08 9.65 3.87
N SER A 16 -8.51 8.81 2.95
CA SER A 16 -8.54 9.08 1.51
C SER A 16 -9.76 8.39 0.90
N GLY A 17 -10.39 9.04 -0.09
CA GLY A 17 -11.46 8.45 -0.89
C GLY A 17 -10.94 7.53 -2.00
N GLY A 18 -11.81 7.26 -2.99
CA GLY A 18 -11.45 6.51 -4.19
C GLY A 18 -11.87 5.04 -4.16
N THR A 19 -11.26 4.25 -5.03
CA THR A 19 -11.74 2.89 -5.34
C THR A 19 -11.25 1.82 -4.38
N MET A 20 -10.19 2.09 -3.60
CA MET A 20 -9.57 1.08 -2.73
C MET A 20 -10.54 0.53 -1.68
N ALA A 21 -11.25 1.40 -0.96
CA ALA A 21 -12.23 0.98 0.05
C ALA A 21 -13.36 0.13 -0.54
N GLN A 22 -13.85 0.48 -1.73
CA GLN A 22 -14.88 -0.29 -2.43
C GLN A 22 -14.35 -1.65 -2.89
N LYS A 23 -13.12 -1.72 -3.41
CA LYS A 23 -12.50 -2.98 -3.83
C LYS A 23 -12.31 -3.93 -2.64
N LEU A 24 -11.77 -3.44 -1.53
CA LEU A 24 -11.63 -4.23 -0.31
C LEU A 24 -12.98 -4.74 0.20
N SER A 25 -14.00 -3.88 0.24
CA SER A 25 -15.35 -4.30 0.68
C SER A 25 -15.97 -5.37 -0.22
N LYS A 26 -15.76 -5.30 -1.54
CA LYS A 26 -16.23 -6.34 -2.48
C LYS A 26 -15.52 -7.68 -2.31
N MET A 27 -14.30 -7.67 -1.75
CA MET A 27 -13.53 -8.86 -1.40
C MET A 27 -13.81 -9.34 0.03
N ASP A 28 -14.80 -8.77 0.72
CA ASP A 28 -15.12 -9.03 2.13
C ASP A 28 -13.96 -8.77 3.11
N ILE A 29 -13.09 -7.81 2.75
CA ILE A 29 -11.94 -7.40 3.56
C ILE A 29 -12.26 -6.09 4.28
N LYS A 30 -12.35 -6.17 5.62
CA LYS A 30 -12.60 -4.98 6.47
C LYS A 30 -11.36 -4.12 6.68
N ALA A 31 -10.20 -4.74 6.78
CA ALA A 31 -8.93 -4.06 7.03
C ALA A 31 -7.75 -4.90 6.53
N PHE A 32 -6.64 -4.22 6.25
CA PHE A 32 -5.35 -4.83 5.95
C PHE A 32 -4.30 -4.17 6.84
N VAL A 33 -3.45 -4.98 7.48
CA VAL A 33 -2.43 -4.55 8.44
C VAL A 33 -1.06 -4.93 7.90
N ILE A 34 -0.15 -3.96 7.83
CA ILE A 34 1.26 -4.17 7.47
C ILE A 34 2.07 -4.05 8.76
N GLU A 35 2.88 -5.07 9.04
CA GLU A 35 3.77 -5.11 10.20
C GLU A 35 5.20 -5.41 9.75
N GLY A 36 6.17 -5.05 10.59
CA GLY A 36 7.60 -5.25 10.30
C GLY A 36 8.11 -4.36 9.17
N LYS A 37 9.12 -4.87 8.46
CA LYS A 37 9.76 -4.24 7.29
C LYS A 37 10.37 -5.33 6.42
N ALA A 38 10.60 -5.03 5.14
CA ALA A 38 11.38 -5.91 4.29
C ALA A 38 12.80 -6.13 4.85
N GLU A 39 13.33 -7.35 4.70
CA GLU A 39 14.69 -7.69 5.14
C GLU A 39 15.74 -7.17 4.16
N GLU A 40 15.44 -7.24 2.86
CA GLU A 40 16.29 -6.73 1.78
C GLU A 40 16.02 -5.24 1.55
N ASP A 41 17.05 -4.53 1.09
CA ASP A 41 16.96 -3.12 0.66
C ASP A 41 16.34 -3.03 -0.75
N LYS A 42 15.11 -3.55 -0.87
CA LYS A 42 14.30 -3.58 -2.09
C LYS A 42 12.91 -3.01 -1.85
N TRP A 43 12.30 -2.55 -2.93
CA TRP A 43 10.93 -2.08 -2.93
C TRP A 43 10.00 -3.21 -3.36
N TYR A 44 8.85 -3.31 -2.68
CA TYR A 44 7.86 -4.34 -2.94
C TYR A 44 6.48 -3.73 -3.16
N ILE A 45 5.65 -4.43 -3.92
CA ILE A 45 4.23 -4.14 -4.09
C ILE A 45 3.43 -5.25 -3.43
N VAL A 46 2.48 -4.86 -2.60
CA VAL A 46 1.45 -5.77 -2.11
C VAL A 46 0.25 -5.69 -3.05
N LYS A 47 -0.01 -6.78 -3.76
CA LYS A 47 -1.18 -6.92 -4.63
C LYS A 47 -2.22 -7.75 -3.92
N ILE A 48 -3.45 -7.24 -3.89
CA ILE A 48 -4.61 -7.91 -3.30
C ILE A 48 -5.67 -8.02 -4.38
N ASP A 49 -6.06 -9.25 -4.70
CA ASP A 49 -7.17 -9.54 -5.60
C ASP A 49 -8.03 -10.70 -5.08
N VAL A 50 -9.05 -11.09 -5.85
CA VAL A 50 -10.01 -12.13 -5.47
C VAL A 50 -9.39 -13.52 -5.31
N ASN A 51 -8.19 -13.73 -5.84
CA ASN A 51 -7.46 -14.99 -5.71
C ASN A 51 -6.52 -15.00 -4.48
N GLY A 52 -6.30 -13.85 -3.84
CA GLY A 52 -5.48 -13.73 -2.64
C GLY A 52 -4.54 -12.53 -2.64
N VAL A 53 -3.40 -12.70 -1.98
CA VAL A 53 -2.39 -11.64 -1.78
C VAL A 53 -1.05 -12.11 -2.33
N THR A 54 -0.38 -11.27 -3.12
CA THR A 54 1.02 -11.45 -3.53
C THR A 54 1.88 -10.28 -3.07
N ILE A 55 3.17 -10.55 -2.86
CA ILE A 55 4.18 -9.54 -2.58
C ILE A 55 5.22 -9.67 -3.70
N ASP A 56 5.16 -8.74 -4.65
CA ASP A 56 5.99 -8.74 -5.85
C ASP A 56 7.09 -7.69 -5.72
N GLU A 57 8.23 -7.87 -6.39
CA GLU A 57 9.24 -6.81 -6.49
C GLU A 57 8.67 -5.62 -7.28
N ALA A 58 8.93 -4.40 -6.81
CA ALA A 58 8.42 -3.19 -7.45
C ALA A 58 9.12 -2.93 -8.81
N PRO A 59 8.39 -2.52 -9.87
CA PRO A 59 8.98 -2.09 -11.13
C PRO A 59 10.01 -0.99 -10.91
N ALA A 60 11.13 -1.05 -11.63
CA ALA A 60 12.21 -0.08 -11.50
C ALA A 60 11.75 1.36 -11.85
N GLU A 61 10.76 1.48 -12.74
CA GLU A 61 10.22 2.74 -13.24
C GLU A 61 9.54 3.57 -12.15
N ILE A 62 8.92 2.92 -11.15
CA ILE A 62 8.22 3.64 -10.08
C ILE A 62 9.14 4.01 -8.91
N ILE A 63 10.37 3.48 -8.89
CA ILE A 63 11.37 3.73 -7.86
C ILE A 63 12.13 5.02 -8.21
N GLY A 64 12.29 5.94 -7.25
CA GLY A 64 13.10 7.16 -7.44
C GLY A 64 12.34 8.46 -7.68
N GLY A 65 11.08 8.56 -7.22
CA GLY A 65 10.36 9.84 -7.16
C GLY A 65 9.29 10.03 -8.24
N MET A 66 8.83 8.95 -8.88
CA MET A 66 7.67 8.99 -9.76
C MET A 66 6.41 9.43 -8.99
N GLY A 67 5.62 10.32 -9.58
CA GLY A 67 4.34 10.75 -8.99
C GLY A 67 3.26 9.65 -9.06
N ASN A 68 2.34 9.64 -8.08
CA ASN A 68 1.32 8.60 -7.95
C ASN A 68 0.45 8.38 -9.21
N TYR A 69 0.15 9.45 -9.98
CA TYR A 69 -0.65 9.35 -11.21
C TYR A 69 0.09 8.69 -12.37
N GLU A 70 1.42 8.74 -12.38
CA GLU A 70 2.23 8.04 -13.38
C GLU A 70 2.48 6.60 -12.92
N ALA A 71 2.71 6.40 -11.62
CA ALA A 71 2.91 5.07 -11.05
C ALA A 71 1.73 4.13 -11.33
N ILE A 72 0.49 4.62 -11.23
CA ILE A 72 -0.71 3.80 -11.51
C ILE A 72 -0.86 3.35 -12.97
N LYS A 73 -0.08 3.91 -13.90
CA LYS A 73 -0.06 3.44 -15.31
C LYS A 73 0.88 2.26 -15.50
N VAL A 74 1.80 2.05 -14.57
CA VAL A 74 2.78 0.95 -14.58
C VAL A 74 2.28 -0.24 -13.73
N LEU A 75 1.56 0.05 -12.64
CA LEU A 75 0.96 -0.90 -11.69
C LEU A 75 -0.31 -1.58 -12.23
#